data_AF-A0A2E0BRE9-F1
#
_entry.id   AF-A0A2E0BRE9-F1
#
_cell.length_a   1.000
_cell.length_b   1.000
_cell.length_c   1.000
_cell.angle_alpha   90.00
_cell.angle_beta   90.00
_cell.angle_gamma   90.00
#
_symmetry.space_group_name_H-M   'P 1'
#
loop_
_entity.id
_entity.type
_entity.pdbx_description
1 polymer ?
#
loop_
_entity_poly.entity_id
_entity_poly.type
_entity_poly.pdbx_seq_one_letter_code
_entity_poly.pdbx_strand_id
1 'polypeptide(L)'
;MKTKISLSIVGVFNILMSLVMAFAIKSIAPTMLNSDSQETIRMVEVMHYGLFPAILIVGLICLLCRNAPLEIAKKILLSYLIGTSILMYMFFVVFTNEPLMNFGISMVIPDIVVYLVAIFGYFKAK
;
A
#
# COMPACT_ATOMS: atom_id res chain seq x y z
N MET A 1 5.96 -21.49 2.49
CA MET A 1 6.69 -20.21 2.57
C MET A 1 6.80 -19.84 4.03
N LYS A 2 7.96 -19.48 4.58
CA LYS A 2 8.01 -19.00 5.97
C LYS A 2 7.32 -17.63 6.03
N THR A 3 6.53 -17.35 7.07
CA THR A 3 5.89 -16.03 7.29
C THR A 3 6.90 -14.88 7.17
N LYS A 4 8.14 -15.12 7.59
CA LYS A 4 9.29 -14.22 7.41
C LYS A 4 9.43 -13.68 5.99
N ILE A 5 9.25 -14.52 4.96
CA ILE A 5 9.43 -14.11 3.57
C ILE A 5 8.29 -13.16 3.17
N SER A 6 7.04 -13.53 3.47
CA SER A 6 5.88 -12.65 3.22
C SER A 6 6.00 -11.32 3.93
N LEU A 7 6.35 -11.33 5.22
CA LEU A 7 6.54 -10.11 6.01
C LEU A 7 7.68 -9.24 5.46
N SER A 8 8.76 -9.86 4.94
CA SER A 8 9.83 -9.12 4.28
C SER A 8 9.34 -8.46 3.00
N ILE A 9 8.63 -9.18 2.13
CA ILE A 9 8.13 -8.66 0.86
C ILE A 9 7.13 -7.52 1.11
N VAL A 10 6.12 -7.76 1.94
CA VAL A 10 5.12 -6.76 2.33
C VAL A 10 5.82 -5.55 2.96
N GLY A 11 6.76 -5.78 3.87
CA GLY A 11 7.49 -4.71 4.55
C GLY A 11 8.29 -3.83 3.60
N VAL A 12 9.13 -4.44 2.76
CA VAL A 12 9.96 -3.72 1.78
C VAL A 12 9.09 -2.96 0.78
N PHE A 13 8.02 -3.57 0.28
CA PHE A 13 7.10 -2.90 -0.64
C PHE A 13 6.49 -1.63 -0.03
N ASN A 14 5.93 -1.73 1.17
CA ASN A 14 5.31 -0.56 1.83
C ASN A 14 6.36 0.52 2.15
N ILE A 15 7.58 0.13 2.56
CA ILE A 15 8.68 1.11 2.74
C ILE A 15 8.97 1.82 1.41
N LEU A 16 9.15 1.09 0.31
CA LEU A 16 9.43 1.70 -1.00
C LEU A 16 8.29 2.64 -1.44
N MET A 17 7.04 2.19 -1.35
CA MET A 17 5.89 3.03 -1.71
C MET A 17 5.78 4.27 -0.83
N SER A 18 6.08 4.15 0.46
CA SER A 18 6.12 5.30 1.35
C SER A 18 7.20 6.31 0.91
N LEU A 19 8.40 5.87 0.54
CA LEU A 19 9.45 6.76 0.06
C LEU A 19 9.09 7.44 -1.27
N VAL A 20 8.41 6.72 -2.18
CA VAL A 20 7.86 7.31 -3.40
C VAL A 20 6.87 8.43 -3.06
N MET A 21 5.98 8.22 -2.09
CA MET A 21 5.04 9.25 -1.63
C MET A 21 5.74 10.45 -0.99
N ALA A 22 6.82 10.23 -0.24
CA ALA A 22 7.57 11.32 0.39
C ALA A 22 8.33 12.19 -0.61
N PHE A 23 9.00 11.57 -1.58
CA PHE A 23 10.02 12.25 -2.39
C PHE A 23 9.64 12.43 -3.86
N ALA A 24 8.78 11.59 -4.41
CA ALA A 24 8.42 11.62 -5.83
C ALA A 24 6.99 12.12 -6.08
N ILE A 25 6.17 12.34 -5.04
CA ILE A 25 4.75 12.68 -5.25
C ILE A 25 4.55 13.96 -6.06
N LYS A 26 5.42 14.97 -5.90
CA LYS A 26 5.32 16.23 -6.66
C LYS A 26 5.35 16.00 -8.18
N SER A 27 6.09 14.99 -8.63
CA SER A 27 6.19 14.64 -10.05
C SER A 27 5.08 13.69 -10.51
N ILE A 28 4.47 12.94 -9.59
CA ILE A 28 3.47 11.90 -9.89
C ILE A 28 2.04 12.42 -9.72
N ALA A 29 1.77 13.34 -8.79
CA ALA A 29 0.44 13.86 -8.50
C ALA A 29 -0.31 14.39 -9.75
N PRO A 30 0.33 15.10 -10.70
CA PRO A 30 -0.35 15.52 -11.93
C PRO A 30 -0.85 14.36 -12.79
N THR A 31 -0.17 13.20 -12.77
CA THR A 31 -0.57 12.04 -13.58
C THR A 31 -1.72 11.25 -12.96
N MET A 32 -2.01 11.48 -11.67
CA MET A 32 -3.09 10.83 -10.93
C MET A 32 -4.45 11.50 -11.13
N LEU A 33 -4.50 12.66 -11.80
CA LEU A 33 -5.70 13.50 -11.93
C LEU A 33 -6.06 13.73 -13.40
N ASN A 34 -7.36 13.87 -13.67
CA ASN A 34 -7.88 14.37 -14.95
C ASN A 34 -8.04 15.90 -14.90
N SER A 35 -7.08 16.61 -14.29
CA SER A 35 -7.16 18.06 -14.06
C SER A 35 -5.77 18.69 -13.94
N ASP A 36 -5.60 19.86 -14.55
CA ASP A 36 -4.38 20.67 -14.48
C ASP A 36 -4.44 21.74 -13.35
N SER A 37 -5.49 21.72 -12.53
CA SER A 37 -5.65 22.65 -11.41
C SER A 37 -4.53 22.50 -10.39
N GLN A 38 -3.76 23.56 -10.19
CA GLN A 38 -2.65 23.60 -9.24
C GLN A 38 -3.12 23.35 -7.80
N GLU A 39 -4.31 23.82 -7.44
CA GLU A 39 -4.89 23.58 -6.11
C GLU A 39 -5.21 22.10 -5.90
N THR A 40 -5.78 21.44 -6.92
CA THR A 40 -6.11 20.01 -6.86
C THR A 40 -4.85 19.15 -6.78
N ILE A 41 -3.84 19.45 -7.61
CA ILE A 41 -2.54 18.77 -7.57
C ILE A 41 -1.91 18.94 -6.20
N ARG A 42 -1.91 20.17 -5.66
CA ARG A 42 -1.36 20.44 -4.33
C ARG A 42 -2.10 19.70 -3.22
N MET A 43 -3.42 19.54 -3.34
CA MET A 43 -4.21 18.77 -2.38
C MET A 43 -3.80 17.29 -2.37
N VAL A 44 -3.59 16.69 -3.54
CA VAL A 44 -3.08 15.31 -3.67
C VAL A 44 -1.69 15.16 -3.07
N GLU A 45 -0.79 16.11 -3.30
CA GLU A 45 0.55 16.10 -2.68
C GLU A 45 0.48 16.10 -1.15
N VAL A 46 -0.29 17.03 -0.57
CA VAL A 46 -0.41 17.17 0.88
C VAL A 46 -1.06 15.92 1.50
N MET A 47 -2.04 15.31 0.84
CA MET A 47 -2.63 14.05 1.27
C MET A 47 -1.58 12.93 1.36
N HIS A 48 -0.72 12.80 0.35
CA HIS A 48 0.32 11.77 0.33
C HIS A 48 1.44 12.03 1.34
N TYR A 49 1.77 13.29 1.65
CA TYR A 49 2.66 13.61 2.76
C TYR A 49 2.09 13.15 4.11
N GLY A 50 0.77 13.24 4.29
CA GLY A 50 0.08 12.69 5.47
C GLY A 50 0.05 11.16 5.50
N LEU A 51 -0.09 10.51 4.34
CA LEU A 51 -0.15 9.05 4.22
C LEU A 51 1.22 8.37 4.33
N PHE A 52 2.28 9.02 3.86
CA PHE A 52 3.66 8.54 3.90
C PHE A 52 4.05 7.89 5.25
N PRO A 53 3.95 8.58 6.41
CA PRO A 53 4.38 8.00 7.68
C PRO A 53 3.55 6.79 8.08
N ALA A 54 2.24 6.76 7.76
CA ALA A 54 1.37 5.63 8.08
C ALA A 54 1.80 4.37 7.32
N ILE A 55 2.06 4.48 6.02
CA ILE A 55 2.51 3.35 5.20
C ILE A 55 3.93 2.92 5.58
N LEU A 56 4.80 3.88 5.91
CA LEU A 56 6.15 3.58 6.40
C LEU A 56 6.09 2.75 7.69
N ILE A 57 5.24 3.12 8.65
CA ILE A 57 5.06 2.38 9.91
C ILE A 57 4.61 0.93 9.62
N VAL A 58 3.63 0.73 8.73
CA VAL A 58 3.18 -0.62 8.34
C VAL A 58 4.34 -1.43 7.75
N GLY A 59 5.12 -0.81 6.85
CA GLY A 59 6.29 -1.44 6.24
C GLY A 59 7.36 -1.83 7.25
N LEU A 60 7.67 -0.93 8.20
CA LEU A 60 8.63 -1.16 9.28
C LEU A 60 8.16 -2.26 10.23
N ILE A 61 6.88 -2.27 10.64
CA ILE A 61 6.33 -3.33 11.49
C ILE A 61 6.52 -4.68 10.80
N CYS A 62 6.16 -4.81 9.52
CA CYS A 62 6.33 -6.07 8.79
C CYS A 62 7.80 -6.49 8.70
N LEU A 63 8.70 -5.57 8.35
CA LEU A 63 10.11 -5.89 8.13
C LEU A 63 10.85 -6.18 9.45
N LEU A 64 10.66 -5.36 10.48
CA LEU A 64 11.35 -5.49 11.76
C LEU A 64 10.81 -6.68 12.57
N CYS A 65 9.51 -6.96 12.49
CA CYS A 65 8.89 -8.11 13.14
C CYS A 65 8.92 -9.39 12.29
N ARG A 66 9.68 -9.44 11.18
CA ARG A 66 9.73 -10.62 10.28
C ARG A 66 10.18 -11.93 10.93
N ASN A 67 10.87 -11.86 12.07
CA ASN A 67 11.31 -13.03 12.84
C ASN A 67 10.43 -13.30 14.07
N ALA A 68 9.27 -12.64 14.19
CA ALA A 68 8.35 -12.88 15.30
C ALA A 68 7.84 -14.34 15.30
N PRO A 69 7.41 -14.86 16.47
CA PRO A 69 6.76 -16.16 16.56
C PRO A 69 5.60 -16.28 15.57
N LEU A 70 5.34 -17.50 15.08
CA LEU A 70 4.37 -17.76 14.01
C LEU A 70 2.99 -17.13 14.28
N GLU A 71 2.49 -17.21 15.51
CA GLU A 71 1.21 -16.63 15.90
C GLU A 71 1.19 -15.11 15.70
N ILE A 72 2.23 -14.41 16.17
CA ILE A 72 2.34 -12.95 16.04
C ILE A 72 2.52 -12.56 14.57
N ALA A 73 3.36 -13.29 13.82
CA ALA A 73 3.55 -13.07 12.41
C ALA A 73 2.24 -13.20 11.60
N LYS A 74 1.39 -14.18 11.95
CA LYS A 74 0.06 -14.34 11.35
C LYS A 74 -0.90 -13.21 11.73
N LYS A 75 -0.86 -12.70 12.97
CA LYS A 75 -1.66 -11.54 13.37
C LYS A 75 -1.26 -10.28 12.59
N ILE A 76 0.04 -10.04 12.39
CA ILE A 76 0.53 -8.92 11.56
C ILE A 76 0.03 -9.04 10.12
N LEU A 77 0.15 -10.24 9.51
CA LEU A 77 -0.34 -10.48 8.16
C LEU A 77 -1.87 -10.32 8.07
N LEU A 78 -2.62 -10.77 9.08
CA LEU A 78 -4.08 -10.60 9.12
C LEU A 78 -4.47 -9.12 9.20
N SER A 79 -3.80 -8.33 10.04
CA SER A 79 -4.05 -6.89 10.14
C SER A 79 -3.80 -6.20 8.80
N TYR A 80 -2.70 -6.55 8.12
CA TYR A 80 -2.42 -6.06 6.78
C TYR A 80 -3.53 -6.46 5.78
N LEU A 81 -3.94 -7.74 5.78
CA LEU A 81 -4.99 -8.23 4.90
C LEU A 81 -6.31 -7.48 5.11
N ILE A 82 -6.73 -7.23 6.34
CA ILE A 82 -7.98 -6.50 6.63
C ILE A 82 -7.88 -5.08 6.07
N GLY A 83 -6.82 -4.34 6.41
CA GLY A 83 -6.63 -2.96 5.94
C GLY A 83 -6.55 -2.87 4.41
N THR A 84 -5.77 -3.74 3.78
CA THR A 84 -5.62 -3.76 2.32
C THR A 84 -6.90 -4.20 1.62
N SER A 85 -7.72 -5.08 2.21
CA SER A 85 -9.02 -5.45 1.61
C SER A 85 -9.96 -4.25 1.52
N ILE A 86 -9.99 -3.42 2.56
CA ILE A 86 -10.76 -2.16 2.56
C ILE A 86 -10.21 -1.20 1.50
N LEU A 87 -8.88 -1.08 1.40
CA LEU A 87 -8.25 -0.25 0.37
C LEU A 87 -8.59 -0.72 -1.05
N MET A 88 -8.52 -2.04 -1.31
CA MET A 88 -8.90 -2.62 -2.61
C MET A 88 -10.36 -2.32 -2.95
N TYR A 89 -11.26 -2.44 -1.97
CA TYR A 89 -12.66 -2.05 -2.15
C TYR A 89 -12.78 -0.57 -2.57
N MET A 90 -12.06 0.33 -1.91
CA MET A 90 -12.07 1.76 -2.27
C MET A 90 -11.55 2.02 -3.68
N PHE A 91 -10.49 1.32 -4.11
CA PHE A 91 -9.96 1.44 -5.47
C PHE A 91 -11.00 1.08 -6.55
N PHE A 92 -11.68 -0.06 -6.37
CA PHE A 92 -12.61 -0.55 -7.39
C PHE A 92 -13.99 0.10 -7.34
N VAL A 93 -14.45 0.54 -6.15
CA VAL A 93 -15.80 1.11 -5.99
C VAL A 93 -15.80 2.63 -6.07
N VAL A 94 -14.80 3.30 -5.50
CA VAL A 94 -14.76 4.76 -5.45
C VAL A 94 -13.86 5.31 -6.55
N PHE A 95 -12.59 4.91 -6.58
CA PHE A 95 -11.59 5.57 -7.44
C PHE A 95 -11.85 5.32 -8.92
N THR A 96 -12.30 4.12 -9.28
CA THR A 96 -12.66 3.78 -10.66
C THR A 96 -13.85 4.59 -11.19
N ASN A 97 -14.68 5.14 -10.30
CA ASN A 97 -15.87 5.93 -10.66
C ASN A 97 -15.71 7.43 -10.42
N GLU A 98 -14.55 7.89 -9.92
CA GLU A 98 -14.31 9.29 -9.60
C GLU A 98 -13.78 10.05 -10.82
N PRO A 99 -14.56 10.97 -11.42
CA PRO A 99 -14.16 11.65 -12.67
C PRO A 99 -12.86 12.45 -12.54
N LEU A 100 -12.56 12.95 -11.34
CA LEU A 100 -11.36 13.73 -11.06
C LEU A 100 -10.09 12.87 -11.09
N MET A 101 -10.19 11.57 -10.84
CA MET A 101 -9.06 10.65 -10.74
C MET A 101 -8.73 10.03 -12.10
N ASN A 102 -7.48 10.16 -12.53
CA ASN A 102 -6.94 9.37 -13.62
C ASN A 102 -6.54 7.99 -13.07
N PHE A 103 -7.54 7.16 -12.77
CA PHE A 103 -7.32 5.85 -12.16
C PHE A 103 -7.56 4.73 -13.16
N GLY A 104 -6.61 3.79 -13.23
CA GLY A 104 -6.74 2.55 -13.98
C GLY A 104 -6.34 1.34 -13.14
N ILE A 105 -6.98 0.20 -13.38
CA ILE A 105 -6.68 -1.06 -12.66
C ILE A 105 -5.20 -1.44 -12.78
N SER A 106 -4.56 -1.10 -13.90
CA SER A 106 -3.14 -1.31 -14.13
C SER A 106 -2.24 -0.63 -13.09
N MET A 107 -2.70 0.48 -12.51
CA MET A 107 -1.94 1.27 -11.52
C MET A 107 -1.82 0.57 -10.17
N VAL A 108 -2.76 -0.33 -9.83
CA VAL A 108 -2.81 -1.02 -8.54
C VAL A 108 -2.38 -2.49 -8.63
N ILE A 109 -1.86 -2.92 -9.79
CA ILE A 109 -1.27 -4.26 -9.96
C ILE A 109 -0.20 -4.55 -8.89
N PRO A 110 0.74 -3.63 -8.56
CA PRO A 110 1.73 -3.89 -7.52
C PRO A 110 1.09 -4.19 -6.16
N ASP A 111 0.06 -3.43 -5.77
CA ASP A 111 -0.67 -3.64 -4.53
C ASP A 111 -1.42 -4.98 -4.50
N ILE A 112 -2.03 -5.38 -5.63
CA ILE A 112 -2.70 -6.68 -5.77
C ILE A 112 -1.69 -7.82 -5.58
N VAL A 113 -0.51 -7.72 -6.21
CA VAL A 113 0.54 -8.74 -6.09
C VAL A 113 0.98 -8.89 -4.63
N VAL A 114 1.21 -7.78 -3.93
CA VAL A 114 1.66 -7.80 -2.53
C VAL A 114 0.53 -8.30 -1.60
N TYR A 115 -0.71 -7.94 -1.89
CA TYR A 115 -1.88 -8.48 -1.20
C TYR A 115 -1.97 -10.00 -1.33
N LEU A 116 -1.78 -10.55 -2.54
CA LEU A 116 -1.72 -12.00 -2.75
C LEU A 116 -0.55 -12.64 -1.98
N VAL A 117 0.63 -12.01 -1.95
CA VAL A 117 1.77 -12.49 -1.13
C VAL A 117 1.40 -12.55 0.36
N ALA A 118 0.64 -11.58 0.87
CA ALA A 118 0.15 -11.60 2.25
C ALA A 118 -0.86 -12.74 2.48
N ILE A 119 -1.79 -12.99 1.54
CA ILE A 119 -2.74 -14.12 1.61
C ILE A 119 -1.98 -15.44 1.67
N PHE A 120 -1.05 -15.66 0.74
CA PHE A 120 -0.22 -16.86 0.72
C PHE A 120 0.60 -17.01 2.00
N GLY A 121 1.14 -15.90 2.51
CA GLY A 121 1.87 -15.85 3.78
C GLY A 121 1.01 -16.25 4.98
N TYR A 122 -0.25 -15.83 5.02
CA TYR A 122 -1.14 -16.13 6.13
C TYR A 122 -1.56 -17.61 6.15
N PHE A 123 -2.04 -18.12 5.00
CA PHE A 123 -2.62 -19.46 4.91
C PHE A 123 -1.58 -20.59 4.74
N LYS A 124 -0.53 -20.37 3.94
CA LYS A 124 0.44 -21.43 3.58
C LYS A 124 1.74 -21.40 4.39
N ALA A 125 1.91 -20.45 5.30
CA ALA A 125 3.08 -20.45 6.15
C ALA A 125 2.95 -21.45 7.31
N LYS A 126 4.01 -22.25 7.43
CA LYS A 126 4.31 -23.14 8.55
C LYS A 126 5.44 -22.49 9.36
#